data_AF-A0A3D3K1I8-F1
#
_entry.id   AF-A0A3D3K1I8-F1
#
_cell.length_a   1.000
_cell.length_b   1.000
_cell.length_c   1.000
_cell.angle_alpha   90.00
_cell.angle_beta   90.00
_cell.angle_gamma   90.00
#
_symmetry.space_group_name_H-M   'P 1'
#
loop_
_entity.id
_entity.type
_entity.pdbx_description
1 polymer ?
#
loop_
_entity_poly.entity_id
_entity_poly.type
_entity_poly.pdbx_seq_one_letter_code
_entity_poly.pdbx_strand_id
1 'polypeptide(L)' 'MNPKIENSTLKFLKDLAKNNNRDWFTENKEKYVAANENAVNFVEDLIEKVA' A
#
# COMPACT_ATOMS: atom_id res chain seq x y z
N MET A 1 -18.38 1.79 0.91
CA MET A 1 -17.64 0.69 0.24
C MET A 1 -16.80 0.02 1.30
N ASN A 2 -16.71 -1.31 1.32
CA ASN A 2 -15.79 -2.01 2.23
C ASN A 2 -14.36 -1.85 1.69
N PRO A 3 -13.46 -1.16 2.43
CA PRO A 3 -12.05 -1.11 2.06
C PRO A 3 -11.50 -2.53 1.91
N LYS A 4 -10.79 -2.77 0.82
CA LYS A 4 -10.10 -4.03 0.53
C LYS A 4 -8.65 -3.71 0.22
N ILE A 5 -7.75 -4.64 0.49
CA ILE A 5 -6.39 -4.52 0.00
C ILE A 5 -6.39 -4.68 -1.53
N GLU A 6 -5.86 -3.68 -2.24
CA GLU A 6 -5.80 -3.66 -3.70
C GLU A 6 -4.63 -4.53 -4.21
N ASN A 7 -4.80 -5.16 -5.37
CA ASN A 7 -3.72 -5.92 -6.01
C ASN A 7 -2.50 -5.02 -6.34
N SER A 8 -2.75 -3.74 -6.64
CA SER A 8 -1.71 -2.73 -6.88
C SER A 8 -0.85 -2.49 -5.63
N THR A 9 -1.44 -2.49 -4.43
CA THR A 9 -0.73 -2.40 -3.15
C THR A 9 0.21 -3.58 -2.98
N LEU A 10 -0.29 -4.81 -3.15
CA LEU A 10 0.54 -6.02 -3.05
C LEU A 10 1.63 -6.07 -4.11
N LYS A 11 1.35 -5.58 -5.32
CA LYS A 11 2.35 -5.45 -6.39
C LYS A 11 3.42 -4.44 -6.03
N PHE A 12 3.04 -3.25 -5.55
CA PHE A 12 3.99 -2.23 -5.13
C PHE A 12 4.92 -2.76 -4.02
N LEU A 13 4.39 -3.48 -3.03
CA LEU A 13 5.21 -4.08 -1.98
C LEU A 13 6.23 -5.10 -2.53
N LYS A 14 5.84 -5.92 -3.52
CA LYS A 14 6.76 -6.86 -4.19
C LYS A 14 7.84 -6.11 -4.99
N ASP A 15 7.47 -5.03 -5.67
CA ASP A 15 8.39 -4.23 -6.46
C ASP A 15 9.36 -3.46 -5.55
N LEU A 16 8.85 -2.89 -4.44
CA LEU A 16 9.64 -2.24 -3.40
C LEU A 16 10.65 -3.19 -2.78
N ALA A 17 10.24 -4.41 -2.42
CA ALA A 17 11.14 -5.42 -1.83
C ALA A 17 12.32 -5.76 -2.75
N LYS A 18 12.13 -5.71 -4.08
CA LYS A 18 13.19 -5.99 -5.07
C LYS A 18 14.07 -4.78 -5.37
N ASN A 19 13.53 -3.56 -5.27
CA ASN A 19 14.15 -2.34 -5.76
C ASN A 19 14.29 -1.26 -4.67
N ASN A 20 14.52 -1.66 -3.42
CA ASN A 20 14.52 -0.76 -2.26
C ASN A 20 15.77 0.14 -2.19
N ASN A 21 15.90 1.05 -3.16
CA ASN A 21 16.92 2.09 -3.21
C ASN A 21 16.26 3.46 -3.43
N ARG A 22 17.01 4.53 -3.13
CA ARG A 22 16.49 5.91 -3.11
C ARG A 22 15.95 6.36 -4.46
N ASP A 23 16.66 6.06 -5.55
CA ASP A 23 16.32 6.56 -6.88
C ASP A 23 15.05 5.90 -7.39
N TRP A 24 14.97 4.57 -7.29
CA TRP A 24 13.77 3.82 -7.65
C TRP A 24 12.57 4.23 -6.80
N PHE A 25 12.75 4.42 -5.49
CA PHE A 25 11.66 4.87 -4.62
C PHE A 25 11.18 6.28 -5.01
N THR A 26 12.09 7.18 -5.36
CA THR A 26 11.74 8.55 -5.79
C THR A 26 10.86 8.52 -7.03
N GLU A 27 11.19 7.68 -8.02
CA GLU A 27 10.40 7.48 -9.24
C GLU A 27 9.04 6.80 -8.98
N ASN A 28 8.92 6.00 -7.92
CA ASN A 28 7.71 5.22 -7.60
C ASN A 28 6.93 5.77 -6.41
N LYS A 29 7.24 6.98 -5.95
CA LYS A 29 6.65 7.59 -4.75
C LYS A 29 5.13 7.73 -4.83
N GLU A 30 4.56 8.02 -6.00
CA GLU A 30 3.11 8.10 -6.17
C GLU A 30 2.42 6.75 -5.93
N LYS A 31 3.05 5.65 -6.38
CA LYS A 31 2.55 4.28 -6.12
C LYS A 31 2.62 3.95 -4.64
N TYR A 32 3.67 4.41 -3.94
CA TYR A 32 3.75 4.29 -2.48
C TYR A 32 2.59 5.00 -1.80
N VAL A 33 2.29 6.24 -2.16
CA VAL A 33 1.21 7.02 -1.54
C VAL A 33 -0.13 6.29 -1.70
N ALA A 34 -0.46 5.84 -2.92
CA ALA A 34 -1.69 5.09 -3.18
C ALA A 34 -1.74 3.74 -2.44
N ALA A 35 -0.63 3.00 -2.41
CA ALA A 35 -0.53 1.73 -1.70
C ALA A 35 -0.67 1.90 -0.17
N ASN A 36 -0.07 2.95 0.38
CA ASN A 36 -0.12 3.27 1.80
C ASN A 36 -1.54 3.70 2.22
N GLU A 37 -2.18 4.59 1.48
CA GLU A 37 -3.57 5.00 1.73
C GLU A 37 -4.52 3.79 1.69
N ASN A 38 -4.38 2.92 0.69
CA ASN A 38 -5.18 1.70 0.61
C ASN A 38 -4.95 0.76 1.81
N ALA A 39 -3.70 0.59 2.26
CA ALA A 39 -3.38 -0.25 3.41
C ALA A 39 -3.95 0.33 4.72
N VAL A 40 -3.84 1.65 4.93
CA VAL A 40 -4.40 2.35 6.10
C VAL A 40 -5.92 2.17 6.14
N ASN A 41 -6.62 2.49 5.04
CA ASN A 41 -8.08 2.37 4.98
C ASN A 41 -8.56 0.93 5.22
N PHE A 42 -7.80 -0.08 4.76
CA PHE A 42 -8.11 -1.48 5.01
C PHE A 42 -7.94 -1.85 6.49
N VAL A 43 -6.88 -1.39 7.14
CA VAL A 43 -6.62 -1.68 8.56
C VAL A 43 -7.60 -0.94 9.47
N GLU A 44 -7.96 0.30 9.16
CA GLU A 44 -8.98 1.05 9.90
C GLU A 44 -10.33 0.33 9.90
N ASP A 45 -10.81 -0.09 8.72
CA ASP A 45 -12.05 -0.88 8.61
C ASP A 45 -11.95 -2.25 9.31
N LEU A 46 -10.77 -2.87 9.32
CA LEU A 46 -10.56 -4.11 10.07
C LEU A 46 -10.66 -3.87 11.58
N ILE A 47 -10.03 -2.80 12.09
CA ILE A 47 -10.09 -2.41 13.52
C ILE A 47 -11.54 -2.16 13.94
N GLU A 48 -12.30 -1.40 13.15
CA GLU A 48 -13.72 -1.12 13.43
C GLU A 48 -14.58 -2.39 13.51
N LYS A 49 -14.21 -3.45 12.78
CA LYS A 49 -14.96 -4.73 12.76
C LYS A 49 -14.57 -5.72 13.85
N VAL A 50 -13.38 -5.58 14.44
CA VAL A 50 -12.87 -6.49 15.48
C VAL A 50 -12.92 -5.92 16.88
N ALA A 51 -13.10 -4.60 17.02
CA ALA A 51 -13.32 -3.90 18.28
C ALA A 51 -14.73 -4.14 18.83
#